data_AF-A0A6P1BBG7-F1
#
_entry.id   AF-A0A6P1BBG7-F1
#
_cell.length_a   1.000
_cell.length_b   1.000
_cell.length_c   1.000
_cell.angle_alpha   90.00
_cell.angle_beta   90.00
_cell.angle_gamma   90.00
#
_symmetry.space_group_name_H-M   'P 1'
#
loop_
_entity.id
_entity.type
_entity.pdbx_description
1 polymer ?
#
loop_
_entity_poly.entity_id
_entity_poly.type
_entity_poly.pdbx_seq_one_letter_code
_entity_poly.pdbx_strand_id
1 'polypeptide(L)'
;MDEEKLLEALAAIAEELRGDILKLAGRVDAVSESYNQLAAITAADAAGARDRGVDTSMRRRDEDDRGPDGTMAVRTAADARSDSVSRHEFAVSASSVNDMRKKQSRSMADLDAFADVQAKADSVMRALGSRAEPPMAGEDLVSYKIRQHRAMQKHSPKWKGVELRIIAGDQVALDNVLGEIRADAMDAATSPVGMPEFQHRAITETTSGGHTITRFVGNGTIFKQLSRPVRHVEYIGTRHLPGSMQ
;
A
#
# COMPACT_ATOMS: atom_id res chain seq x y z
N MET A 1 41.70 -32.93 19.63
CA MET A 1 41.05 -31.69 20.10
C MET A 1 40.81 -31.91 21.57
N ASP A 2 41.51 -31.16 22.42
CA ASP A 2 41.55 -31.40 23.86
C ASP A 2 40.19 -31.00 24.48
N GLU A 3 39.70 -31.78 25.43
CA GLU A 3 38.37 -31.61 26.04
C GLU A 3 38.18 -30.22 26.66
N GLU A 4 39.23 -29.64 27.23
CA GLU A 4 39.24 -28.28 27.77
C GLU A 4 38.98 -27.21 26.70
N LYS A 5 39.54 -27.35 25.49
CA LYS A 5 39.33 -26.40 24.38
C LYS A 5 37.88 -26.44 23.85
N LEU A 6 37.23 -27.60 23.97
CA LEU A 6 35.84 -27.77 23.55
C LEU A 6 34.88 -27.15 24.57
N LEU A 7 35.19 -27.24 25.86
CA LEU A 7 34.45 -26.57 26.93
C LEU A 7 34.60 -25.04 26.87
N GLU A 8 35.80 -24.53 26.57
CA GLU A 8 36.03 -23.09 26.41
C GLU A 8 35.27 -22.53 25.19
N ALA A 9 35.25 -23.26 24.07
CA ALA A 9 34.45 -22.90 22.89
C ALA A 9 32.95 -22.91 23.19
N LEU A 10 32.45 -23.90 23.93
CA LEU A 10 31.04 -23.95 24.36
C LEU A 10 30.66 -22.79 25.29
N ALA A 11 31.55 -22.42 26.21
CA ALA A 11 31.32 -21.28 27.10
C ALA A 11 31.27 -19.95 26.33
N ALA A 12 32.15 -19.77 25.33
CA ALA A 12 32.13 -18.59 24.46
C ALA A 12 30.83 -18.49 23.64
N ILE A 13 30.38 -19.60 23.05
CA ILE A 13 29.11 -19.65 22.31
C ILE A 13 27.92 -19.35 23.23
N ALA A 14 27.94 -19.85 24.48
CA ALA A 14 26.88 -19.60 25.44
C ALA A 14 26.77 -18.12 25.83
N GLU A 15 27.88 -17.41 25.98
CA GLU A 15 27.85 -15.97 26.28
C GLU A 15 27.47 -15.10 25.07
N GLU A 16 27.86 -15.50 23.86
CA GLU A 16 27.38 -14.84 22.64
C GLU A 16 25.84 -14.98 22.51
N LEU A 17 25.32 -16.20 22.70
CA LEU A 17 23.88 -16.46 22.72
C LEU A 17 23.16 -15.66 23.80
N ARG A 18 23.73 -15.54 25.01
CA ARG A 18 23.17 -14.70 26.08
C ARG A 18 23.08 -13.23 25.64
N GLY A 19 24.13 -12.71 25.02
CA GLY A 19 24.18 -11.35 24.50
C GLY A 19 23.11 -11.09 23.44
N ASP A 20 22.91 -12.03 22.53
CA ASP A 20 21.90 -11.91 21.47
C ASP A 20 20.46 -12.03 22.00
N ILE A 21 20.23 -12.86 23.02
CA ILE A 21 18.94 -12.92 23.72
C ILE A 21 18.62 -11.58 24.39
N LEU A 22 19.60 -10.92 25.02
CA LEU A 22 19.40 -9.60 25.63
C LEU A 22 19.09 -8.52 24.59
N LYS A 23 19.79 -8.53 23.44
CA LYS A 23 19.47 -7.62 22.32
C LYS A 23 18.06 -7.87 21.78
N LEU A 24 17.65 -9.13 21.66
CA LEU A 24 16.31 -9.50 21.20
C LEU A 24 15.24 -9.02 22.19
N ALA A 25 15.45 -9.20 23.50
CA ALA A 25 14.56 -8.71 24.54
C ALA A 25 14.37 -7.18 24.45
N GLY A 26 15.46 -6.41 24.32
CA GLY A 26 15.35 -4.95 24.17
C GLY A 26 14.60 -4.51 22.91
N ARG A 27 14.72 -5.27 21.80
CA ARG A 27 13.92 -5.00 20.58
C ARG A 27 12.43 -5.30 20.80
N VAL A 28 12.09 -6.34 21.55
CA VAL A 28 10.71 -6.68 21.89
C VAL A 28 10.10 -5.60 22.78
N ASP A 29 10.84 -5.09 23.76
CA ASP A 29 10.39 -4.00 24.62
C ASP A 29 10.11 -2.72 23.82
N ALA A 30 11.01 -2.33 22.92
CA ALA A 30 10.82 -1.17 22.04
C ALA A 30 9.59 -1.31 21.12
N VAL A 31 9.34 -2.52 20.59
CA VAL A 31 8.14 -2.80 19.79
C VAL A 31 6.88 -2.71 20.65
N SER A 32 6.91 -3.24 21.88
CA SER A 32 5.80 -3.14 22.84
C SER A 32 5.47 -1.68 23.17
N GLU A 33 6.47 -0.83 23.40
CA GLU A 33 6.29 0.60 23.61
C GLU A 33 5.66 1.29 22.39
N SER A 34 6.13 0.97 21.19
CA SER A 34 5.55 1.53 19.96
C SER A 34 4.07 1.16 19.78
N TYR A 35 3.69 -0.06 20.16
CA TYR A 35 2.31 -0.53 20.12
C TYR A 35 1.43 0.21 21.12
N ASN A 36 1.93 0.40 22.35
CA ASN A 36 1.21 1.14 23.38
C ASN A 36 1.01 2.62 23.00
N GLN A 37 1.99 3.24 22.35
CA GLN A 37 1.87 4.62 21.83
C GLN A 37 0.81 4.72 20.73
N LEU A 38 0.77 3.77 19.79
CA LEU A 38 -0.25 3.73 18.73
C LEU A 38 -1.67 3.52 19.30
N ALA A 39 -1.80 2.63 20.29
CA ALA A 39 -3.06 2.42 21.00
C ALA A 39 -3.55 3.70 21.70
N ALA A 40 -2.64 4.47 22.32
CA ALA A 40 -2.98 5.75 22.94
C ALA A 40 -3.42 6.82 21.92
N ILE A 41 -2.76 6.91 20.77
CA ILE A 41 -3.12 7.86 19.69
C ILE A 41 -4.52 7.54 19.15
N THR A 42 -4.79 6.27 18.84
CA THR A 42 -6.11 5.85 18.33
C THR A 42 -7.24 6.07 19.34
N ALA A 43 -6.97 5.91 20.65
CA ALA A 43 -7.93 6.25 21.70
C ALA A 43 -8.18 7.77 21.80
N ALA A 44 -7.15 8.59 21.64
CA ALA A 44 -7.26 10.05 21.63
C ALA A 44 -8.05 10.57 20.42
N ASP A 45 -7.83 10.01 19.23
CA ASP A 45 -8.56 10.36 18.02
C ASP A 45 -10.05 9.96 18.09
N ALA A 46 -10.35 8.82 18.73
CA ALA A 46 -11.74 8.40 18.98
C ALA A 46 -12.46 9.31 20.00
N ALA A 47 -11.74 9.88 20.97
CA ALA A 47 -12.30 10.84 21.92
C ALA A 47 -12.52 12.22 21.27
N GLY A 48 -11.60 12.71 20.44
CA GLY A 48 -11.69 13.99 19.74
C GLY A 48 -12.77 14.05 18.63
N ALA A 49 -13.27 12.90 18.19
CA ALA A 49 -14.40 12.82 17.24
C ALA A 49 -15.78 12.97 17.92
N ARG A 50 -15.89 12.78 19.24
CA ARG A 50 -17.17 12.89 19.99
C ARG A 50 -17.50 14.30 20.45
N ASP A 51 -16.53 15.22 20.47
CA ASP A 51 -16.69 16.59 20.99
C ASP A 51 -17.06 17.63 19.90
N ARG A 52 -16.95 17.28 18.61
CA ARG A 52 -17.26 18.16 17.47
C ARG A 52 -18.70 18.01 16.92
N GLY A 53 -19.63 17.62 17.78
CA GLY A 53 -21.04 17.48 17.47
C GLY A 53 -21.93 18.34 18.35
N VAL A 54 -21.76 19.68 18.36
CA VAL A 54 -22.77 20.61 18.88
C VAL A 54 -22.99 21.75 17.90
N ASP A 55 -24.23 21.75 17.43
CA ASP A 55 -24.85 22.62 16.46
C ASP A 55 -24.96 24.08 16.94
N THR A 56 -24.60 24.95 16.01
CA THR A 56 -24.87 26.37 15.87
C THR A 56 -26.30 26.78 16.26
N SER A 57 -26.47 27.49 17.38
CA SER A 57 -27.63 28.37 17.55
C SER A 57 -27.29 29.66 18.31
N MET A 58 -27.42 30.76 17.56
CA MET A 58 -27.78 32.12 17.95
C MET A 58 -27.43 32.63 19.36
N ARG A 59 -26.59 33.67 19.43
CA ARG A 59 -26.82 34.83 20.30
C ARG A 59 -26.10 36.07 19.77
N ARG A 60 -26.86 36.92 19.07
CA ARG A 60 -26.61 38.36 19.00
C ARG A 60 -26.87 38.94 20.38
N ARG A 61 -25.93 39.74 20.90
CA ARG A 61 -26.22 40.78 21.89
C ARG A 61 -25.18 41.88 21.76
N ASP A 62 -25.60 42.96 21.12
CA ASP A 62 -25.02 44.29 21.26
C ASP A 62 -25.34 44.81 22.67
N GLU A 63 -24.40 45.48 23.33
CA GLU A 63 -24.60 46.79 23.99
C GLU A 63 -23.31 47.32 24.62
N ASP A 64 -23.09 48.62 24.37
CA ASP A 64 -22.06 49.52 24.87
C ASP A 64 -21.99 49.61 26.41
N ASP A 65 -20.78 49.80 26.96
CA ASP A 65 -20.61 50.73 28.08
C ASP A 65 -19.20 51.38 28.09
N ARG A 66 -19.16 52.69 28.32
CA ARG A 66 -17.98 53.57 28.23
C ARG A 66 -17.37 53.85 29.61
N GLY A 67 -16.04 53.95 29.66
CA GLY A 67 -15.34 54.92 30.54
C GLY A 67 -14.11 54.38 31.28
N PRO A 68 -13.26 55.26 31.86
CA PRO A 68 -12.03 55.73 31.19
C PRO A 68 -10.74 55.55 32.02
N ASP A 69 -9.61 55.64 31.29
CA ASP A 69 -8.28 56.13 31.69
C ASP A 69 -7.52 55.54 32.91
N GLY A 70 -6.22 55.32 32.69
CA GLY A 70 -5.25 55.03 33.74
C GLY A 70 -4.56 53.67 33.61
N THR A 71 -3.39 53.65 32.94
CA THR A 71 -2.15 52.91 33.30
C THR A 71 -1.31 52.55 32.06
N MET A 72 -0.74 53.57 31.40
CA MET A 72 0.32 53.41 30.41
C MET A 72 1.70 53.08 31.02
N ALA A 73 1.75 52.58 32.27
CA ALA A 73 2.98 52.25 33.00
C ALA A 73 3.13 50.75 33.33
N VAL A 74 2.24 49.89 32.81
CA VAL A 74 2.29 48.42 32.99
C VAL A 74 2.53 47.70 31.65
N ARG A 75 3.04 48.40 30.63
CA ARG A 75 3.31 47.79 29.31
C ARG A 75 4.70 47.14 29.21
N THR A 76 5.69 47.60 29.98
CA THR A 76 7.07 47.10 29.87
C THR A 76 7.37 45.79 30.59
N ALA A 77 6.46 45.25 31.40
CA ALA A 77 6.61 43.94 32.04
C ALA A 77 5.70 42.84 31.42
N ALA A 78 4.69 43.22 30.65
CA ALA A 78 3.84 42.29 29.91
C ALA A 78 4.48 41.86 28.58
N ASP A 79 5.28 42.73 27.96
CA ASP A 79 5.96 42.43 26.69
C ASP A 79 7.06 41.35 26.82
N ALA A 80 7.61 41.12 28.02
CA ALA A 80 8.58 40.05 28.26
C ALA A 80 7.96 38.65 28.41
N ARG A 81 6.62 38.54 28.47
CA ARG A 81 5.86 37.27 28.45
C ARG A 81 5.07 37.10 27.14
N SER A 82 5.30 37.97 26.16
CA SER A 82 4.64 37.92 24.85
C SER A 82 5.32 36.97 23.85
N ASP A 83 6.38 36.26 24.26
CA ASP A 83 7.10 35.30 23.41
C ASP A 83 6.58 33.85 23.57
N SER A 84 5.61 33.62 24.46
CA SER A 84 4.93 32.33 24.52
C SER A 84 3.77 32.32 23.53
N VAL A 85 4.04 31.90 22.29
CA VAL A 85 3.00 31.55 21.31
C VAL A 85 1.98 30.66 22.00
N SER A 86 0.71 31.07 22.04
CA SER A 86 -0.31 30.26 22.70
C SER A 86 -0.42 28.91 21.97
N ARG A 87 -0.72 27.83 22.70
CA ARG A 87 -0.86 26.48 22.10
C ARG A 87 -1.84 26.46 20.92
N HIS A 88 -2.84 27.35 20.96
CA HIS A 88 -3.81 27.53 19.90
C HIS A 88 -3.20 28.21 18.66
N GLU A 89 -2.48 29.31 18.83
CA GLU A 89 -1.78 29.99 17.73
C GLU A 89 -0.71 29.11 17.09
N PHE A 90 0.00 28.31 17.90
CA PHE A 90 0.95 27.32 17.38
C PHE A 90 0.22 26.23 16.57
N ALA A 91 -0.92 25.74 17.03
CA ALA A 91 -1.71 24.74 16.30
C ALA A 91 -2.26 25.30 14.97
N VAL A 92 -2.74 26.55 14.97
CA VAL A 92 -3.19 27.26 13.75
C VAL A 92 -2.02 27.52 12.80
N SER A 93 -0.86 27.90 13.32
CA SER A 93 0.34 28.10 12.51
C SER A 93 0.85 26.79 11.91
N ALA A 94 0.86 25.70 12.70
CA ALA A 94 1.25 24.37 12.25
C ALA A 94 0.29 23.83 11.17
N SER A 95 -1.01 24.04 11.31
CA SER A 95 -1.98 23.64 10.27
C SER A 95 -1.81 24.45 9.00
N SER A 96 -1.61 25.77 9.11
CA SER A 96 -1.36 26.66 7.97
C SER A 96 -0.07 26.30 7.23
N VAL A 97 1.02 26.01 7.95
CA VAL A 97 2.28 25.54 7.35
C VAL A 97 2.09 24.19 6.65
N ASN A 98 1.35 23.26 7.24
CA ASN A 98 1.04 21.97 6.60
C ASN A 98 0.21 22.15 5.33
N ASP A 99 -0.77 23.05 5.33
CA ASP A 99 -1.57 23.33 4.13
C ASP A 99 -0.77 24.05 3.04
N MET A 100 0.16 24.94 3.40
CA MET A 100 1.09 25.53 2.45
C MET A 100 2.02 24.46 1.86
N ARG A 101 2.57 23.54 2.68
CA ARG A 101 3.39 22.43 2.21
C ARG A 101 2.65 21.51 1.23
N LYS A 102 1.35 21.26 1.45
CA LYS A 102 0.53 20.47 0.51
C LYS A 102 0.29 21.17 -0.83
N LYS A 103 0.26 22.50 -0.84
CA LYS A 103 0.03 23.33 -2.04
C LYS A 103 1.34 23.69 -2.77
N GLN A 104 2.47 23.58 -2.10
CA GLN A 104 3.78 23.82 -2.69
C GLN A 104 4.03 22.80 -3.81
N SER A 105 4.54 23.26 -4.96
CA SER A 105 4.95 22.39 -6.05
C SER A 105 6.01 21.40 -5.55
N ARG A 106 5.77 20.11 -5.75
CA ARG A 106 6.71 19.04 -5.39
C ARG A 106 8.06 19.24 -6.08
N SER A 107 9.15 18.82 -5.43
CA SER A 107 10.46 18.83 -6.09
C SER A 107 10.47 17.86 -7.27
N MET A 108 11.35 18.08 -8.26
CA MET A 108 11.48 17.14 -9.40
C MET A 108 11.82 15.71 -8.93
N ALA A 109 12.69 15.57 -7.92
CA ALA A 109 13.07 14.27 -7.37
C ALA A 109 11.87 13.52 -6.77
N ASP A 110 10.94 14.22 -6.12
CA ASP A 110 9.71 13.61 -5.60
C ASP A 110 8.82 13.15 -6.75
N LEU A 111 8.66 13.98 -7.79
CA LEU A 111 7.86 13.63 -8.97
C LEU A 111 8.40 12.37 -9.66
N ASP A 112 9.72 12.26 -9.80
CA ASP A 112 10.37 11.09 -10.38
C ASP A 112 10.11 9.84 -9.51
N ALA A 113 10.18 9.95 -8.19
CA ALA A 113 9.87 8.84 -7.29
C ALA A 113 8.40 8.37 -7.38
N PHE A 114 7.44 9.31 -7.52
CA PHE A 114 6.04 8.97 -7.79
C PHE A 114 5.88 8.27 -9.14
N ALA A 115 6.56 8.78 -10.18
CA ALA A 115 6.52 8.20 -11.52
C ALA A 115 7.08 6.77 -11.54
N ASP A 116 8.18 6.50 -10.83
CA ASP A 116 8.77 5.17 -10.70
C ASP A 116 7.81 4.18 -10.02
N VAL A 117 7.16 4.60 -8.92
CA VAL A 117 6.17 3.77 -8.23
C VAL A 117 4.98 3.51 -9.14
N GLN A 118 4.51 4.52 -9.85
CA GLN A 118 3.39 4.40 -10.78
C GLN A 118 3.73 3.45 -11.93
N ALA A 119 4.92 3.57 -12.53
CA ALA A 119 5.37 2.71 -13.63
C ALA A 119 5.44 1.23 -13.21
N LYS A 120 5.96 0.96 -12.01
CA LYS A 120 5.99 -0.40 -11.41
C LYS A 120 4.59 -0.96 -11.14
N ALA A 121 3.65 -0.11 -10.74
CA ALA A 121 2.27 -0.54 -10.52
C ALA A 121 1.51 -0.75 -11.84
N ASP A 122 1.71 0.13 -12.82
CA ASP A 122 1.04 0.06 -14.13
C ASP A 122 1.41 -1.22 -14.89
N SER A 123 2.66 -1.71 -14.78
CA SER A 123 3.06 -2.96 -15.42
C SER A 123 2.23 -4.16 -14.93
N VAL A 124 2.01 -4.27 -13.62
CA VAL A 124 1.22 -5.34 -13.00
C VAL A 124 -0.27 -5.13 -13.23
N MET A 125 -0.76 -3.92 -13.00
CA MET A 125 -2.20 -3.61 -13.11
C MET A 125 -2.70 -3.80 -14.54
N ARG A 126 -1.89 -3.46 -15.56
CA ARG A 126 -2.24 -3.73 -16.96
C ARG A 126 -2.43 -5.23 -17.23
N ALA A 127 -1.59 -6.09 -16.65
CA ALA A 127 -1.75 -7.53 -16.78
C ALA A 127 -3.05 -8.05 -16.12
N LEU A 128 -3.50 -7.37 -15.06
CA LEU A 128 -4.79 -7.60 -14.40
C LEU A 128 -5.98 -6.93 -15.11
N GLY A 129 -5.76 -6.23 -16.24
CA GLY A 129 -6.81 -5.53 -16.98
C GLY A 129 -7.28 -4.23 -16.34
N SER A 130 -6.48 -3.65 -15.44
CA SER A 130 -6.76 -2.38 -14.74
C SER A 130 -5.60 -1.39 -14.96
N ARG A 131 -5.72 -0.17 -14.43
CA ARG A 131 -4.68 0.87 -14.50
C ARG A 131 -4.29 1.31 -13.10
N ALA A 132 -3.04 1.72 -12.90
CA ALA A 132 -2.65 2.37 -11.66
C ALA A 132 -3.30 3.76 -11.53
N GLU A 133 -3.70 4.12 -10.32
CA GLU A 133 -4.31 5.41 -10.07
C GLU A 133 -3.20 6.47 -9.94
N PRO A 134 -3.42 7.70 -10.44
CA PRO A 134 -2.44 8.76 -10.29
C PRO A 134 -2.29 9.17 -8.80
N PRO A 135 -1.15 9.75 -8.41
CA PRO A 135 -0.97 10.33 -7.09
C PRO A 135 -1.99 11.44 -6.80
N MET A 136 -2.53 11.48 -5.58
CA MET A 136 -3.45 12.53 -5.16
C MET A 136 -2.69 13.79 -4.70
N ALA A 137 -3.38 14.94 -4.75
CA ALA A 137 -2.84 16.21 -4.26
C ALA A 137 -2.59 16.12 -2.74
N GLY A 138 -1.38 16.48 -2.30
CA GLY A 138 -0.98 16.39 -0.90
C GLY A 138 -0.76 14.97 -0.37
N GLU A 139 -0.82 13.94 -1.23
CA GLU A 139 -0.48 12.56 -0.85
C GLU A 139 1.03 12.42 -0.64
N ASP A 140 1.41 11.70 0.41
CA ASP A 140 2.80 11.30 0.67
C ASP A 140 3.17 10.04 -0.13
N LEU A 141 4.46 9.85 -0.42
CA LEU A 141 4.95 8.72 -1.21
C LEU A 141 4.61 7.37 -0.58
N VAL A 142 4.69 7.26 0.75
CA VAL A 142 4.38 6.02 1.47
C VAL A 142 2.89 5.70 1.39
N SER A 143 2.06 6.73 1.56
CA SER A 143 0.61 6.60 1.43
C SER A 143 0.21 6.19 0.02
N TYR A 144 0.86 6.77 -0.99
CA TYR A 144 0.65 6.42 -2.39
C TYR A 144 1.03 4.98 -2.69
N LYS A 145 2.22 4.55 -2.24
CA LYS A 145 2.65 3.14 -2.33
C LYS A 145 1.59 2.22 -1.74
N ILE A 146 1.14 2.46 -0.51
CA ILE A 146 0.15 1.59 0.16
C ILE A 146 -1.18 1.54 -0.60
N ARG A 147 -1.72 2.70 -0.99
CA ARG A 147 -2.99 2.78 -1.73
C ARG A 147 -2.92 1.96 -3.02
N GLN A 148 -1.83 2.12 -3.77
CA GLN A 148 -1.66 1.44 -5.04
C GLN A 148 -1.57 -0.09 -4.88
N HIS A 149 -0.91 -0.56 -3.82
CA HIS A 149 -0.71 -1.99 -3.59
C HIS A 149 -1.91 -2.67 -2.93
N ARG A 150 -2.80 -1.95 -2.26
CA ARG A 150 -4.07 -2.51 -1.75
C ARG A 150 -4.92 -3.13 -2.85
N ALA A 151 -4.93 -2.55 -4.06
CA ALA A 151 -5.66 -3.11 -5.19
C ALA A 151 -5.09 -4.47 -5.65
N MET A 152 -3.77 -4.64 -5.54
CA MET A 152 -3.04 -5.85 -5.92
C MET A 152 -3.03 -6.92 -4.81
N GLN A 153 -3.06 -6.48 -3.54
CA GLN A 153 -2.97 -7.30 -2.34
C GLN A 153 -4.01 -8.44 -2.28
N LYS A 154 -5.18 -8.26 -2.90
CA LYS A 154 -6.22 -9.30 -2.98
C LYS A 154 -5.78 -10.59 -3.67
N HIS A 155 -4.73 -10.52 -4.50
CA HIS A 155 -4.16 -11.64 -5.23
C HIS A 155 -3.03 -12.35 -4.46
N SER A 156 -2.48 -11.73 -3.42
CA SER A 156 -1.42 -12.34 -2.59
C SER A 156 -2.03 -13.16 -1.46
N PRO A 157 -1.80 -14.48 -1.38
CA PRO A 157 -2.31 -15.28 -0.27
C PRO A 157 -1.64 -14.92 1.06
N LYS A 158 -0.36 -14.49 1.02
CA LYS A 158 0.44 -14.14 2.22
C LYS A 158 0.05 -12.79 2.79
N TRP A 159 -0.23 -11.82 1.91
CA TRP A 159 -0.44 -10.43 2.33
C TRP A 159 -1.90 -10.01 2.32
N LYS A 160 -2.84 -10.81 1.81
CA LYS A 160 -4.27 -10.48 1.82
C LYS A 160 -4.79 -10.22 3.24
N GLY A 161 -5.32 -9.02 3.47
CA GLY A 161 -5.91 -8.60 4.74
C GLY A 161 -4.91 -8.02 5.76
N VAL A 162 -3.61 -8.01 5.46
CA VAL A 162 -2.60 -7.39 6.32
C VAL A 162 -2.63 -5.86 6.18
N GLU A 163 -2.55 -5.13 7.29
CA GLU A 163 -2.51 -3.67 7.25
C GLU A 163 -1.09 -3.17 6.95
N LEU A 164 -0.85 -2.73 5.70
CA LEU A 164 0.47 -2.30 5.22
C LEU A 164 1.01 -1.05 5.94
N ARG A 165 0.15 -0.24 6.57
CA ARG A 165 0.57 0.92 7.37
C ARG A 165 1.42 0.54 8.58
N ILE A 166 1.24 -0.66 9.12
CA ILE A 166 2.01 -1.14 10.28
C ILE A 166 3.47 -1.36 9.89
N ILE A 167 3.71 -1.83 8.66
CA ILE A 167 5.05 -2.15 8.14
C ILE A 167 5.77 -0.87 7.66
N ALA A 168 5.03 0.20 7.40
CA ALA A 168 5.53 1.45 6.83
C ALA A 168 6.55 2.20 7.71
N GLY A 169 6.73 1.80 8.98
CA GLY A 169 7.77 2.33 9.86
C GLY A 169 9.20 2.02 9.37
N ASP A 170 9.37 0.92 8.62
CA ASP A 170 10.62 0.57 7.94
C ASP A 170 10.40 0.57 6.42
N GLN A 171 11.03 1.51 5.72
CA GLN A 171 10.87 1.65 4.27
C GLN A 171 11.45 0.47 3.49
N VAL A 172 12.51 -0.16 3.99
CA VAL A 172 13.13 -1.31 3.31
C VAL A 172 12.21 -2.52 3.43
N ALA A 173 11.67 -2.75 4.63
CA ALA A 173 10.68 -3.79 4.85
C ALA A 173 9.43 -3.56 3.99
N LEU A 174 8.92 -2.32 3.93
CA LEU A 174 7.78 -1.98 3.09
C LEU A 174 8.09 -2.31 1.62
N ASP A 175 9.19 -1.82 1.07
CA ASP A 175 9.50 -2.02 -0.35
C ASP A 175 9.67 -3.50 -0.75
N ASN A 176 10.20 -4.33 0.15
CA ASN A 176 10.26 -5.79 -0.03
C ASN A 176 8.87 -6.42 -0.08
N VAL A 177 8.01 -6.08 0.88
CA VAL A 177 6.62 -6.56 0.93
C VAL A 177 5.82 -6.12 -0.30
N LEU A 178 5.99 -4.87 -0.72
CA LEU A 178 5.37 -4.36 -1.94
C LEU A 178 5.88 -5.09 -3.19
N GLY A 179 7.16 -5.49 -3.21
CA GLY A 179 7.74 -6.35 -4.24
C GLY A 179 7.07 -7.72 -4.31
N GLU A 180 6.90 -8.39 -3.17
CA GLU A 180 6.21 -9.68 -3.08
C GLU A 180 4.75 -9.57 -3.55
N ILE A 181 4.01 -8.54 -3.12
CA ILE A 181 2.62 -8.32 -3.55
C ILE A 181 2.52 -8.13 -5.07
N ARG A 182 3.46 -7.40 -5.68
CA ARG A 182 3.50 -7.23 -7.14
C ARG A 182 3.79 -8.54 -7.86
N ALA A 183 4.72 -9.34 -7.35
CA ALA A 183 5.06 -10.65 -7.91
C ALA A 183 3.84 -11.58 -7.87
N ASP A 184 3.22 -11.74 -6.70
CA ASP A 184 2.02 -12.58 -6.53
C ASP A 184 0.86 -12.11 -7.44
N ALA A 185 0.68 -10.80 -7.58
CA ALA A 185 -0.34 -10.23 -8.46
C ALA A 185 -0.04 -10.46 -9.95
N MET A 186 1.22 -10.40 -10.36
CA MET A 186 1.64 -10.72 -11.73
C MET A 186 1.47 -12.22 -12.03
N ASP A 187 1.79 -13.07 -11.06
CA ASP A 187 1.59 -14.52 -11.17
C ASP A 187 0.09 -14.84 -11.29
N ALA A 188 -0.76 -14.19 -10.49
CA ALA A 188 -2.20 -14.31 -10.63
C ALA A 188 -2.73 -13.76 -11.97
N ALA A 189 -2.07 -12.77 -12.56
CA ALA A 189 -2.44 -12.22 -13.86
C ALA A 189 -2.08 -13.15 -15.03
N THR A 190 -0.97 -13.87 -14.91
CA THR A 190 -0.43 -14.77 -15.95
C THR A 190 -0.86 -16.22 -15.79
N SER A 191 -1.33 -16.61 -14.60
CA SER A 191 -1.78 -17.98 -14.35
C SER A 191 -3.01 -18.34 -15.19
N PRO A 192 -3.00 -19.49 -15.89
CA PRO A 192 -4.17 -20.01 -16.59
C PRO A 192 -5.17 -20.69 -15.64
N VAL A 193 -4.83 -20.82 -14.35
CA VAL A 193 -5.66 -21.49 -13.35
C VAL A 193 -6.94 -20.68 -13.13
N GLY A 194 -8.09 -21.30 -13.42
CA GLY A 194 -9.41 -20.67 -13.31
C GLY A 194 -9.96 -20.06 -14.60
N MET A 195 -9.21 -20.06 -15.71
CA MET A 195 -9.78 -19.72 -17.02
C MET A 195 -10.58 -20.90 -17.60
N PRO A 196 -11.80 -20.68 -18.12
CA PRO A 196 -12.58 -21.69 -18.83
C PRO A 196 -11.79 -22.29 -20.00
N GLU A 197 -12.08 -23.55 -20.33
CA GLU A 197 -11.45 -24.21 -21.48
C GLU A 197 -11.75 -23.41 -22.77
N PHE A 198 -10.72 -23.20 -23.59
CA PHE A 198 -10.73 -22.41 -24.83
C PHE A 198 -10.95 -20.89 -24.65
N GLN A 199 -10.80 -20.36 -23.44
CA GLN A 199 -10.63 -18.92 -23.24
C GLN A 199 -9.16 -18.57 -23.07
N HIS A 200 -8.73 -17.56 -23.83
CA HIS A 200 -7.37 -17.03 -23.79
C HIS A 200 -7.41 -15.54 -23.46
N ARG A 201 -6.50 -15.10 -22.60
CA ARG A 201 -6.24 -13.70 -22.32
C ARG A 201 -5.10 -13.22 -23.21
N ALA A 202 -5.31 -12.11 -23.91
CA ALA A 202 -4.25 -11.41 -24.62
C ALA A 202 -3.42 -10.58 -23.63
N ILE A 203 -2.11 -10.79 -23.65
CA ILE A 203 -1.11 -10.00 -22.94
C ILE A 203 -0.30 -9.27 -24.01
N THR A 204 -0.37 -7.94 -24.01
CA THR A 204 0.36 -7.11 -24.96
C THR A 204 1.60 -6.54 -24.29
N GLU A 205 2.76 -6.80 -24.89
CA GLU A 205 4.07 -6.39 -24.40
C GLU A 205 4.77 -5.56 -25.49
N THR A 206 5.37 -4.43 -25.13
CA THR A 206 6.16 -3.61 -26.06
C THR A 206 7.64 -3.87 -25.80
N THR A 207 8.34 -4.42 -26.78
CA THR A 207 9.78 -4.73 -26.71
C THR A 207 10.63 -3.45 -26.78
N SER A 208 11.88 -3.52 -26.34
CA SER A 208 12.86 -2.43 -26.41
C SER A 208 13.05 -1.84 -27.82
N GLY A 209 12.83 -2.63 -28.88
CA GLY A 209 12.85 -2.19 -30.27
C GLY A 209 11.57 -1.50 -30.77
N GLY A 210 10.58 -1.27 -29.91
CA GLY A 210 9.30 -0.64 -30.27
C GLY A 210 8.27 -1.59 -30.90
N HIS A 211 8.59 -2.88 -31.02
CA HIS A 211 7.63 -3.89 -31.48
C HIS A 211 6.61 -4.22 -30.40
N THR A 212 5.36 -4.41 -30.81
CA THR A 212 4.28 -4.86 -29.94
C THR A 212 4.07 -6.36 -30.15
N ILE A 213 4.32 -7.16 -29.12
CA ILE A 213 4.10 -8.61 -29.11
C ILE A 213 2.82 -8.87 -28.31
N THR A 214 1.85 -9.54 -28.93
CA THR A 214 0.65 -10.02 -28.24
C THR A 214 0.77 -11.52 -27.99
N ARG A 215 0.87 -11.91 -26.72
CA ARG A 215 0.89 -13.30 -26.26
C ARG A 215 -0.49 -13.70 -25.76
N PHE A 216 -0.94 -14.91 -26.08
CA PHE A 216 -2.21 -15.44 -25.58
C PHE A 216 -1.94 -16.52 -24.53
N VAL A 217 -2.50 -16.35 -23.33
CA VAL A 217 -2.38 -17.32 -22.23
C VAL A 217 -3.76 -17.84 -21.88
N GLY A 218 -3.95 -19.16 -21.79
CA GLY A 218 -5.26 -19.78 -21.58
C GLY A 218 -5.20 -21.29 -21.50
N ASN A 219 -6.34 -21.92 -21.19
CA ASN A 219 -6.47 -23.37 -21.15
C ASN A 219 -6.95 -23.89 -22.51
N GLY A 220 -6.22 -24.83 -23.10
CA GLY A 220 -6.53 -25.42 -24.41
C GLY A 220 -5.82 -24.73 -25.58
N THR A 221 -5.80 -25.38 -26.74
CA THR A 221 -5.16 -24.86 -27.95
C THR A 221 -6.17 -24.08 -28.79
N ILE A 222 -5.80 -22.89 -29.27
CA ILE A 222 -6.62 -22.15 -30.26
C ILE A 222 -6.82 -22.98 -31.54
N PHE A 223 -5.87 -23.88 -31.81
CA PHE A 223 -5.85 -24.73 -32.99
C PHE A 223 -6.98 -25.77 -33.00
N LYS A 224 -7.61 -26.09 -31.86
CA LYS A 224 -8.79 -26.95 -31.85
C LYS A 224 -10.02 -26.26 -32.45
N GLN A 225 -10.14 -24.94 -32.31
CA GLN A 225 -11.19 -24.15 -32.98
C GLN A 225 -10.95 -23.99 -34.49
N LEU A 226 -9.68 -24.03 -34.90
CA LEU A 226 -9.27 -24.03 -36.32
C LEU A 226 -9.22 -25.44 -36.92
N SER A 227 -9.41 -26.47 -36.10
CA SER A 227 -9.44 -27.84 -36.57
C SER A 227 -10.74 -28.11 -37.34
N ARG A 228 -10.63 -28.96 -38.36
CA ARG A 228 -11.74 -29.28 -39.26
C ARG A 228 -12.89 -29.86 -38.43
N PRO A 229 -14.16 -29.52 -38.74
CA PRO A 229 -15.30 -30.13 -38.05
C PRO A 229 -15.18 -31.65 -38.04
N VAL A 230 -15.35 -32.26 -36.86
CA VAL A 230 -15.30 -33.72 -36.71
C VAL A 230 -16.41 -34.31 -37.56
N ARG A 231 -16.03 -35.12 -38.57
CA ARG A 231 -17.01 -35.90 -39.34
C ARG A 231 -17.25 -37.20 -38.61
N HIS A 232 -18.44 -37.34 -38.04
CA HIS A 232 -18.90 -38.61 -37.53
C HIS A 232 -19.29 -39.50 -38.71
N VAL A 233 -18.64 -40.66 -38.83
CA VAL A 233 -19.06 -41.67 -39.80
C VAL A 233 -20.22 -42.43 -39.18
N GLU A 234 -21.45 -42.12 -39.61
CA GLU A 234 -22.65 -42.79 -39.09
C GLU A 234 -22.74 -44.27 -39.49
N TYR A 235 -22.08 -44.67 -40.58
CA TYR A 235 -22.14 -46.04 -41.07
C TYR A 235 -20.88 -46.43 -41.84
N ILE A 236 -20.19 -47.46 -41.36
CA ILE A 236 -19.12 -48.16 -42.07
C ILE A 236 -19.68 -49.54 -42.45
N GLY A 237 -20.29 -49.63 -43.62
CA GLY A 237 -20.81 -50.88 -44.15
C GLY A 237 -21.11 -50.78 -45.64
N THR A 238 -21.15 -51.93 -46.31
CA THR A 238 -21.57 -52.00 -47.70
C THR A 238 -23.07 -51.68 -47.77
N ARG A 239 -23.46 -50.61 -48.48
CA ARG A 239 -24.87 -50.38 -48.83
C ARG A 239 -25.35 -51.60 -49.62
N HIS A 240 -26.03 -52.52 -48.96
CA HIS A 240 -26.74 -53.56 -49.66
C HIS A 240 -27.98 -52.89 -50.26
N LEU A 241 -27.95 -52.68 -51.58
CA LEU A 241 -29.12 -52.21 -52.31
C LEU A 241 -30.19 -53.33 -52.22
N PRO A 242 -31.39 -53.06 -51.69
CA PRO A 242 -32.45 -54.05 -51.72
C PRO A 242 -32.91 -54.20 -53.17
N GLY A 243 -32.42 -55.23 -53.87
CA GLY A 243 -32.79 -55.45 -55.27
C GLY A 243 -32.08 -56.54 -56.05
N SER A 244 -30.99 -57.15 -55.57
CA SER A 244 -30.37 -58.29 -56.27
C SER A 244 -30.82 -59.62 -55.67
N MET A 245 -32.08 -59.98 -55.93
CA MET A 245 -32.51 -61.39 -55.98
C MET A 245 -32.84 -61.70 -57.44
N GLN A 246 -31.97 -62.47 -58.10
CA GLN A 246 -32.32 -63.50 -59.07
C GLN A 246 -31.33 -64.64 -58.91
#